data_AF-A0A4Y2DVZ5-F1
#
_entry.id   AF-A0A4Y2DVZ5-F1
#
_cell.length_a   1.000
_cell.length_b   1.000
_cell.length_c   1.000
_cell.angle_alpha   90.00
_cell.angle_beta   90.00
_cell.angle_gamma   90.00
#
_symmetry.space_group_name_H-M   'P 1'
#
loop_
_entity.id
_entity.type
_entity.pdbx_description
1 polymer ?
#
loop_
_entity_poly.entity_id
_entity_poly.type
_entity_poly.pdbx_seq_one_letter_code
_entity_poly.pdbx_strand_id
1 'polypeptide(L)'
;MPDNEKQTENIIPNQSKVHGSSSLDKSSGSSGPSTPHHDAEHSRNEVNPLLKKEPLLTYGELVILGYNGSLPQGEKGRRRSKFVLCKRPVSNGVKKSQHYVVKTPQSSKAILDSTQHSISYTLSRNQAVIVEYMPDDETDMFQIGRSSESPIDFVVMDTVPGDKNGEGKVTQSTISRFACRILIHRNPNYTARVYAAGFDSSRNIFLGEKATKWQQNGEIDGLTTNGILIMHPRNSFCGGMSEPGIWREVSVGGGVYALRESRSAPQKGLKVNMKFCI
;
A
#
# COMPACT_ATOMS: atom_id res chain seq x y z
N MET A 1 -29.70 -52.51 10.37
CA MET A 1 -29.64 -53.72 11.23
C MET A 1 -28.38 -54.48 10.84
N PRO A 2 -27.57 -54.90 11.82
CA PRO A 2 -26.41 -54.15 12.34
C PRO A 2 -25.12 -55.03 12.30
N ASP A 3 -23.90 -54.65 12.72
CA ASP A 3 -23.36 -54.12 13.99
C ASP A 3 -22.10 -53.25 13.69
N ASN A 4 -21.81 -52.07 14.26
CA ASN A 4 -21.81 -51.53 15.63
C ASN A 4 -20.55 -51.92 16.44
N GLU A 5 -19.57 -51.02 16.54
CA GLU A 5 -18.75 -50.85 17.74
C GLU A 5 -18.19 -49.42 17.86
N LYS A 6 -18.54 -48.80 19.00
CA LYS A 6 -18.15 -47.47 19.49
C LYS A 6 -16.93 -47.62 20.43
N GLN A 7 -16.03 -46.65 20.40
CA GLN A 7 -15.20 -46.27 21.57
C GLN A 7 -15.07 -44.73 21.55
N THR A 8 -15.89 -44.00 22.33
CA THR A 8 -15.74 -43.56 23.74
C THR A 8 -14.80 -42.37 23.93
N GLU A 9 -15.44 -41.30 24.42
CA GLU A 9 -14.92 -40.03 24.91
C GLU A 9 -13.93 -40.19 26.08
N ASN A 10 -13.06 -39.20 26.25
CA ASN A 10 -12.51 -38.85 27.56
C ASN A 10 -12.49 -37.33 27.70
N ILE A 11 -13.50 -36.81 28.40
CA ILE A 11 -13.56 -35.50 29.06
C ILE A 11 -13.57 -35.79 30.55
N ILE A 12 -12.58 -35.35 31.34
CA ILE A 12 -12.72 -35.11 32.80
C ILE A 12 -11.54 -34.19 33.26
N PRO A 13 -11.58 -33.46 34.40
CA PRO A 13 -12.47 -32.37 34.81
C PRO A 13 -11.73 -31.07 35.20
N ASN A 14 -12.54 -30.04 35.40
CA ASN A 14 -12.26 -28.82 36.13
C ASN A 14 -12.51 -29.02 37.66
N GLN A 15 -11.68 -28.49 38.55
CA GLN A 15 -11.91 -28.25 40.00
C GLN A 15 -10.70 -27.44 40.53
N SER A 16 -10.75 -26.44 41.41
CA SER A 16 -11.76 -25.68 42.17
C SER A 16 -10.94 -24.58 42.91
N LYS A 17 -11.29 -23.29 42.85
CA LYS A 17 -11.88 -22.47 43.95
C LYS A 17 -11.28 -22.74 45.35
N VAL A 18 -10.75 -21.75 46.09
CA VAL A 18 -11.44 -20.89 47.10
C VAL A 18 -10.30 -20.20 47.93
N HIS A 19 -10.21 -18.89 48.26
CA HIS A 19 -10.82 -18.01 49.31
C HIS A 19 -10.11 -16.63 49.17
N GLY A 20 -10.56 -15.43 49.59
CA GLY A 20 -11.68 -14.87 50.36
C GLY A 20 -11.56 -13.32 50.32
N SER A 21 -12.66 -12.55 50.30
CA SER A 21 -13.14 -11.62 51.37
C SER A 21 -12.09 -10.63 51.93
N SER A 22 -12.31 -9.35 52.23
CA SER A 22 -13.48 -8.46 52.31
C SER A 22 -12.99 -7.03 52.68
N SER A 23 -13.87 -6.07 52.43
CA SER A 23 -14.02 -4.66 52.81
C SER A 23 -13.44 -4.09 54.14
N LEU A 24 -13.23 -2.76 54.11
CA LEU A 24 -13.46 -1.69 55.13
C LEU A 24 -12.33 -1.23 56.10
N ASP A 25 -11.90 0.02 55.85
CA ASP A 25 -11.84 1.21 56.73
C ASP A 25 -11.04 1.31 58.07
N LYS A 26 -10.37 2.49 58.16
CA LYS A 26 -10.05 3.37 59.32
C LYS A 26 -8.65 3.36 60.00
N SER A 27 -7.94 4.46 59.69
CA SER A 27 -7.32 5.49 60.57
C SER A 27 -6.25 5.15 61.62
N SER A 28 -5.08 5.79 61.44
CA SER A 28 -4.22 6.53 62.41
C SER A 28 -2.82 6.62 61.77
N GLY A 29 -1.97 7.66 61.83
CA GLY A 29 -1.90 8.93 62.53
C GLY A 29 -0.42 9.23 62.81
N SER A 30 0.06 10.46 62.50
CA SER A 30 1.37 11.07 62.89
C SER A 30 2.65 10.53 62.20
N SER A 31 3.63 11.30 61.68
CA SER A 31 4.16 12.67 61.91
C SER A 31 5.07 13.06 60.72
N GLY A 32 4.89 14.17 59.99
CA GLY A 32 5.51 15.52 60.18
C GLY A 32 6.89 15.68 59.48
N PRO A 33 7.44 16.89 59.17
CA PRO A 33 6.82 18.20 58.91
C PRO A 33 7.42 19.01 57.70
N SER A 34 6.87 20.23 57.50
CA SER A 34 7.48 21.49 56.99
C SER A 34 7.63 21.76 55.49
N THR A 35 6.98 22.85 54.99
CA THR A 35 7.60 24.10 54.45
C THR A 35 6.55 25.09 53.88
N PRO A 36 6.88 26.38 53.68
CA PRO A 36 5.95 27.51 53.85
C PRO A 36 5.37 28.12 52.55
N HIS A 37 4.31 28.90 52.73
CA HIS A 37 3.68 29.79 51.75
C HIS A 37 4.58 30.99 51.39
N HIS A 38 4.68 31.29 50.09
CA HIS A 38 5.04 32.60 49.56
C HIS A 38 4.20 32.88 48.31
N ASP A 39 3.43 33.97 48.34
CA ASP A 39 2.84 34.62 47.18
C ASP A 39 3.92 35.40 46.41
N ALA A 40 4.00 35.23 45.09
CA ALA A 40 4.57 36.24 44.18
C ALA A 40 4.18 35.99 42.72
N GLU A 41 3.46 36.97 42.19
CA GLU A 41 3.59 37.59 40.87
C GLU A 41 3.29 36.81 39.58
N HIS A 42 2.27 37.36 38.89
CA HIS A 42 1.95 37.23 37.48
C HIS A 42 3.19 37.28 36.57
N SER A 43 3.48 36.15 35.91
CA SER A 43 4.09 36.15 34.59
C SER A 43 3.15 35.41 33.64
N ARG A 44 2.40 36.19 32.86
CA ARG A 44 1.60 35.68 31.73
C ARG A 44 2.57 35.20 30.66
N ASN A 45 2.90 33.92 30.67
CA ASN A 45 3.43 33.25 29.49
C ASN A 45 2.30 33.17 28.47
N GLU A 46 2.28 34.14 27.55
CA GLU A 46 1.51 34.03 26.32
C GLU A 46 1.98 32.79 25.55
N VAL A 47 1.17 31.74 25.61
CA VAL A 47 1.32 30.57 24.76
C VAL A 47 1.06 31.04 23.34
N ASN A 48 2.13 31.20 22.55
CA ASN A 48 2.08 31.49 21.13
C ASN A 48 1.14 30.49 20.42
N PRO A 49 -0.07 30.87 20.00
CA PRO A 49 -0.92 30.01 19.22
C PRO A 49 -0.55 30.19 17.75
N LEU A 50 -0.38 29.08 17.03
CA LEU A 50 -0.12 29.00 15.58
C LEU A 50 1.36 28.99 15.20
N LEU A 51 2.04 27.88 15.48
CA LEU A 51 2.87 27.27 14.42
C LEU A 51 1.91 26.97 13.26
N LYS A 52 1.75 27.94 12.35
CA LYS A 52 1.15 27.71 11.03
C LYS A 52 1.96 26.57 10.42
N LYS A 53 1.42 25.36 10.48
CA LYS A 53 1.99 24.20 9.79
C LYS A 53 1.99 24.61 8.32
N GLU A 54 3.16 24.92 7.78
CA GLU A 54 3.23 25.32 6.37
C GLU A 54 2.49 24.28 5.54
N PRO A 55 1.63 24.71 4.61
CA PRO A 55 0.88 23.78 3.80
C PRO A 55 1.88 22.88 3.07
N LEU A 56 1.78 21.56 3.32
CA LEU A 56 2.62 20.59 2.63
C LEU A 56 2.41 20.77 1.13
N LEU A 57 3.51 20.92 0.38
CA LEU A 57 3.47 21.07 -1.06
C LEU A 57 2.66 19.93 -1.68
N THR A 58 1.62 20.26 -2.45
CA THR A 58 0.77 19.29 -3.13
C THR A 58 1.34 18.98 -4.51
N TYR A 59 1.60 17.70 -4.80
CA TYR A 59 1.98 17.22 -6.12
C TYR A 59 0.78 17.09 -7.06
N GLY A 60 -0.36 16.63 -6.53
CA GLY A 60 -1.56 16.39 -7.32
C GLY A 60 -2.63 15.62 -6.55
N GLU A 61 -3.64 15.12 -7.26
CA GLU A 61 -4.76 14.38 -6.67
C GLU A 61 -5.12 13.15 -7.49
N LEU A 62 -5.54 12.08 -6.80
CA LEU A 62 -6.16 10.89 -7.37
C LEU A 62 -7.65 10.90 -7.05
N VAL A 63 -8.48 10.60 -8.04
CA VAL A 63 -9.95 10.54 -7.89
C VAL A 63 -10.45 9.20 -8.40
N ILE A 64 -11.32 8.54 -7.63
CA ILE A 64 -12.00 7.32 -8.06
C ILE A 64 -13.21 7.71 -8.91
N LEU A 65 -13.21 7.28 -10.17
CA LEU A 65 -14.32 7.50 -11.09
C LEU A 65 -15.47 6.51 -10.81
N GLY A 66 -16.70 6.93 -11.12
CA GLY A 66 -17.91 6.11 -10.97
C GLY A 66 -18.72 6.35 -9.69
N TYR A 67 -18.29 7.26 -8.82
CA TYR A 67 -18.91 7.51 -7.52
C TYR A 67 -19.30 8.98 -7.27
N ASN A 68 -19.28 9.83 -8.29
CA ASN A 68 -19.67 11.25 -8.20
C ASN A 68 -19.06 12.03 -7.01
N GLY A 69 -17.81 11.71 -6.65
CA GLY A 69 -17.09 12.39 -5.57
C GLY A 69 -17.37 11.89 -4.14
N SER A 70 -18.11 10.78 -3.95
CA SER A 70 -18.33 10.18 -2.63
C SER A 70 -18.56 8.68 -2.69
N LEU A 71 -17.94 7.90 -1.81
CA LEU A 71 -18.12 6.44 -1.80
C LEU A 71 -19.50 6.04 -1.21
N PRO A 72 -20.21 5.04 -1.76
CA PRO A 72 -21.55 4.64 -1.30
C PRO A 72 -21.60 4.20 0.17
N GLN A 73 -20.53 3.55 0.66
CA GLN A 73 -20.42 3.10 2.05
C GLN A 73 -19.76 4.16 2.97
N GLY A 74 -19.65 5.40 2.50
CA GLY A 74 -18.96 6.49 3.18
C GLY A 74 -17.43 6.41 3.06
N GLU A 75 -16.78 7.49 3.48
CA GLU A 75 -15.32 7.56 3.57
C GLU A 75 -14.83 7.10 4.94
N LYS A 76 -13.77 6.29 4.98
CA LYS A 76 -13.19 5.79 6.23
C LYS A 76 -11.67 5.63 6.13
N GLY A 77 -10.94 6.39 6.94
CA GLY A 77 -9.48 6.27 7.02
C GLY A 77 -8.82 6.53 5.66
N ARG A 78 -8.16 5.52 5.09
CA ARG A 78 -7.52 5.57 3.76
C ARG A 78 -8.43 5.19 2.59
N ARG A 79 -9.65 4.73 2.88
CA ARG A 79 -10.70 4.45 1.89
C ARG A 79 -11.49 5.73 1.65
N ARG A 80 -11.22 6.41 0.54
CA ARG A 80 -11.83 7.69 0.17
C ARG A 80 -12.09 7.74 -1.32
N SER A 81 -12.95 8.65 -1.75
CA SER A 81 -13.18 8.92 -3.18
C SER A 81 -12.05 9.72 -3.82
N LYS A 82 -11.30 10.47 -2.99
CA LYS A 82 -10.18 11.32 -3.38
C LYS A 82 -8.97 11.13 -2.47
N PHE A 83 -7.77 11.19 -3.04
CA PHE A 83 -6.51 11.17 -2.31
C PHE A 83 -5.56 12.26 -2.82
N VAL A 84 -5.06 13.09 -1.91
CA VAL A 84 -4.13 14.17 -2.24
C VAL A 84 -2.70 13.66 -2.07
N LEU A 85 -1.90 13.79 -3.13
CA LEU A 85 -0.48 13.46 -3.13
C LEU A 85 0.29 14.70 -2.67
N CYS A 86 0.86 14.67 -1.47
CA CYS A 86 1.66 15.77 -0.93
C CYS A 86 3.10 15.35 -0.69
N LYS A 87 4.04 16.29 -0.86
CA LYS A 87 5.44 16.13 -0.49
C LYS A 87 5.55 15.65 0.94
N ARG A 88 6.21 14.50 1.12
CA ARG A 88 6.40 13.94 2.45
C ARG A 88 7.46 14.74 3.22
N PRO A 89 7.34 14.84 4.55
CA PRO A 89 8.38 15.45 5.37
C PRO A 89 9.76 14.79 5.17
N VAL A 90 9.76 13.46 5.10
CA VAL A 90 10.94 12.63 4.81
C VAL A 90 10.66 11.83 3.54
N SER A 91 11.63 11.78 2.63
CA SER A 91 11.56 10.97 1.41
C SER A 91 11.39 9.50 1.77
N ASN A 92 10.57 8.80 0.99
CA ASN A 92 10.38 7.35 1.10
C ASN A 92 10.47 6.65 -0.27
N GLY A 93 11.01 7.35 -1.26
CA GLY A 93 11.29 6.82 -2.58
C GLY A 93 12.26 5.66 -2.54
N VAL A 94 12.28 4.90 -3.64
CA VAL A 94 13.20 3.78 -3.81
C VAL A 94 13.75 3.76 -5.23
N LYS A 95 15.00 3.33 -5.38
CA LYS A 95 15.66 3.15 -6.67
C LYS A 95 16.33 1.80 -6.76
N LYS A 96 16.36 1.24 -7.97
CA LYS A 96 16.99 -0.05 -8.25
C LYS A 96 18.46 0.00 -7.85
N SER A 97 18.93 -1.01 -7.14
CA SER A 97 20.31 -1.18 -6.71
C SER A 97 20.89 -2.41 -7.44
N GLN A 98 21.19 -3.49 -6.74
CA GLN A 98 21.72 -4.72 -7.28
C GLN A 98 20.62 -5.73 -7.66
N HIS A 99 20.98 -6.68 -8.52
CA HIS A 99 20.15 -7.85 -8.79
C HIS A 99 21.01 -9.10 -8.91
N TYR A 100 20.45 -10.25 -8.52
CA TYR A 100 21.15 -11.53 -8.55
C TYR A 100 20.17 -12.69 -8.63
N VAL A 101 20.69 -13.84 -9.07
CA VAL A 101 19.95 -15.09 -9.17
C VAL A 101 20.08 -15.87 -7.87
N VAL A 102 18.97 -16.33 -7.32
CA VAL A 102 18.93 -17.23 -6.15
C VAL A 102 18.41 -18.61 -6.54
N LYS A 103 19.08 -19.66 -6.05
CA LYS A 103 18.70 -21.06 -6.31
C LYS A 103 17.69 -21.62 -5.28
N THR A 104 17.56 -20.95 -4.14
CA THR A 104 16.62 -21.33 -3.07
C THR A 104 15.81 -20.09 -2.66
N PRO A 105 14.78 -19.71 -3.45
CA PRO A 105 14.04 -18.46 -3.21
C PRO A 105 13.46 -18.42 -1.80
N GLN A 106 12.85 -19.53 -1.34
CA GLN A 106 12.17 -19.62 -0.03
C GLN A 106 13.06 -19.34 1.19
N SER A 107 14.38 -19.47 1.06
CA SER A 107 15.35 -19.26 2.15
C SER A 107 16.28 -18.06 1.90
N SER A 108 16.04 -17.28 0.84
CA SER A 108 16.90 -16.16 0.48
C SER A 108 16.79 -15.03 1.50
N LYS A 109 17.95 -14.53 1.96
CA LYS A 109 18.02 -13.39 2.90
C LYS A 109 17.26 -12.17 2.43
N ALA A 110 17.25 -11.86 1.13
CA ALA A 110 16.54 -10.69 0.61
C ALA A 110 15.01 -10.83 0.52
N ILE A 111 14.47 -12.04 0.71
CA ILE A 111 13.03 -12.23 0.95
C ILE A 111 12.72 -12.11 2.46
N LEU A 112 13.70 -12.40 3.31
CA LEU A 112 13.58 -12.35 4.77
C LEU A 112 13.92 -10.98 5.37
N ASP A 113 14.69 -10.16 4.66
CA ASP A 113 15.05 -8.81 5.07
C ASP A 113 13.88 -7.85 4.85
N SER A 114 13.13 -7.61 5.92
CA SER A 114 11.97 -6.71 5.94
C SER A 114 12.34 -5.22 5.96
N THR A 115 13.64 -4.88 5.99
CA THR A 115 14.11 -3.49 5.98
C THR A 115 14.40 -2.99 4.57
N GLN A 116 14.78 -3.91 3.69
CA GLN A 116 15.21 -3.68 2.32
C GLN A 116 14.05 -3.93 1.34
N HIS A 117 13.74 -2.97 0.47
CA HIS A 117 12.76 -3.19 -0.58
C HIS A 117 13.31 -4.15 -1.64
N SER A 118 12.48 -5.07 -2.12
CA SER A 118 12.88 -6.05 -3.12
C SER A 118 11.75 -6.44 -4.08
N ILE A 119 12.14 -6.93 -5.26
CA ILE A 119 11.23 -7.55 -6.22
C ILE A 119 11.74 -8.95 -6.54
N SER A 120 10.89 -9.93 -6.29
CA SER A 120 11.16 -11.34 -6.45
C SER A 120 10.53 -11.86 -7.74
N TYR A 121 11.35 -12.11 -8.75
CA TYR A 121 10.95 -12.69 -10.03
C TYR A 121 11.18 -14.21 -10.00
N THR A 122 10.17 -14.97 -9.61
CA THR A 122 10.26 -16.44 -9.54
C THR A 122 10.22 -17.04 -10.93
N LEU A 123 11.33 -17.65 -11.36
CA LEU A 123 11.45 -18.33 -12.65
C LEU A 123 10.99 -19.78 -12.56
N SER A 124 11.33 -20.45 -11.45
CA SER A 124 10.89 -21.81 -11.11
C SER A 124 10.97 -22.03 -9.59
N ARG A 125 10.51 -23.20 -9.12
CA ARG A 125 10.62 -23.60 -7.70
C ARG A 125 12.04 -23.46 -7.14
N ASN A 126 13.06 -23.63 -7.98
CA ASN A 126 14.47 -23.64 -7.60
C ASN A 126 15.25 -22.45 -8.17
N GLN A 127 14.56 -21.41 -8.67
CA GLN A 127 15.24 -20.27 -9.25
C GLN A 127 14.38 -19.00 -9.21
N ALA A 128 14.93 -17.93 -8.65
CA ALA A 128 14.36 -16.59 -8.76
C ALA A 128 15.46 -15.57 -9.05
N VAL A 129 15.09 -14.46 -9.67
CA VAL A 129 15.93 -13.27 -9.72
C VAL A 129 15.39 -12.28 -8.68
N ILE A 130 16.26 -11.84 -7.78
CA ILE A 130 15.93 -10.81 -6.80
C ILE A 130 16.52 -9.50 -7.29
N VAL A 131 15.71 -8.45 -7.28
CA VAL A 131 16.14 -7.07 -7.54
C VAL A 131 15.94 -6.28 -6.26
N GLU A 132 17.02 -5.75 -5.72
CA GLU A 132 17.02 -4.93 -4.51
C GLU A 132 16.86 -3.44 -4.84
N TYR A 133 16.23 -2.71 -3.93
CA TYR A 133 15.86 -1.30 -4.08
C TYR A 133 16.31 -0.46 -2.90
N MET A 134 17.37 0.32 -3.06
CA MET A 134 17.86 1.19 -2.00
C MET A 134 16.97 2.44 -1.83
N PRO A 135 16.99 3.10 -0.66
CA PRO A 135 16.32 4.38 -0.47
C PRO A 135 16.71 5.40 -1.52
N ASP A 136 15.74 6.21 -1.93
CA ASP A 136 15.92 7.33 -2.85
C ASP A 136 15.41 8.61 -2.20
N ASP A 137 16.33 9.55 -1.99
CA ASP A 137 16.08 10.84 -1.34
C ASP A 137 15.47 11.88 -2.30
N GLU A 138 15.47 11.59 -3.60
CA GLU A 138 14.91 12.46 -4.63
C GLU A 138 13.42 12.22 -4.89
N THR A 139 12.83 11.13 -4.39
CA THR A 139 11.44 10.77 -4.70
C THR A 139 10.59 10.49 -3.47
N ASP A 140 9.28 10.73 -3.61
CA ASP A 140 8.25 10.23 -2.70
C ASP A 140 7.47 9.11 -3.39
N MET A 141 7.24 8.01 -2.68
CA MET A 141 6.45 6.87 -3.13
C MET A 141 5.07 6.86 -2.46
N PHE A 142 4.04 6.60 -3.26
CA PHE A 142 2.67 6.37 -2.82
C PHE A 142 2.16 5.05 -3.38
N GLN A 143 1.55 4.21 -2.55
CA GLN A 143 1.03 2.91 -2.99
C GLN A 143 -0.50 2.87 -2.96
N ILE A 144 -1.05 2.26 -4.00
CA ILE A 144 -2.49 2.13 -4.20
C ILE A 144 -2.83 0.64 -4.29
N GLY A 145 -3.92 0.23 -3.65
CA GLY A 145 -4.37 -1.15 -3.71
C GLY A 145 -5.62 -1.38 -2.86
N ARG A 146 -6.17 -2.60 -2.91
CA ARG A 146 -7.34 -2.95 -2.09
C ARG A 146 -7.03 -3.35 -0.66
N SER A 147 -5.75 -3.61 -0.33
CA SER A 147 -5.37 -4.01 1.02
C SER A 147 -5.50 -2.83 1.99
N SER A 148 -5.93 -3.10 3.22
CA SER A 148 -5.91 -2.15 4.33
C SER A 148 -4.58 -2.19 5.10
N GLU A 149 -3.59 -2.94 4.64
CA GLU A 149 -2.26 -2.99 5.27
C GLU A 149 -1.55 -1.63 5.22
N SER A 150 -0.62 -1.41 6.16
CA SER A 150 0.07 -0.13 6.32
C SER A 150 0.83 0.39 5.10
N PRO A 151 1.39 -0.44 4.19
CA PRO A 151 2.10 0.07 3.02
C PRO A 151 1.21 0.78 2.00
N ILE A 152 -0.12 0.62 2.06
CA ILE A 152 -1.06 1.25 1.12
C ILE A 152 -1.40 2.66 1.61
N ASP A 153 -1.18 3.68 0.77
CA ASP A 153 -1.59 5.05 1.08
C ASP A 153 -3.05 5.30 0.72
N PHE A 154 -3.49 4.76 -0.43
CA PHE A 154 -4.84 4.95 -0.95
C PHE A 154 -5.54 3.61 -1.19
N VAL A 155 -6.58 3.34 -0.38
CA VAL A 155 -7.34 2.08 -0.45
C VAL A 155 -8.46 2.24 -1.46
N VAL A 156 -8.38 1.45 -2.55
CA VAL A 156 -9.37 1.41 -3.62
C VAL A 156 -10.24 0.16 -3.53
N MET A 157 -11.43 0.23 -4.12
CA MET A 157 -12.44 -0.83 -4.11
C MET A 157 -12.99 -1.04 -5.52
N ASP A 158 -13.52 -2.23 -5.79
CA ASP A 158 -14.18 -2.52 -7.06
C ASP A 158 -15.35 -1.56 -7.27
N THR A 159 -15.45 -1.01 -8.47
CA THR A 159 -16.59 -0.19 -8.91
C THR A 159 -17.63 -1.08 -9.55
N VAL A 160 -18.85 -1.05 -9.01
CA VAL A 160 -20.00 -1.73 -9.60
C VAL A 160 -20.72 -0.75 -10.54
N PRO A 161 -20.70 -0.97 -11.86
CA PRO A 161 -21.38 -0.08 -12.79
C PRO A 161 -22.87 0.02 -12.48
N GLY A 162 -23.39 1.25 -12.35
CA GLY A 162 -24.82 1.50 -12.13
C GLY A 162 -25.30 1.36 -10.68
N ASP A 163 -24.44 0.92 -9.75
CA ASP A 163 -24.80 0.80 -8.33
C ASP A 163 -24.66 2.15 -7.62
N LYS A 164 -25.73 2.95 -7.63
CA LYS A 164 -25.79 4.26 -6.97
C LYS A 164 -25.93 4.15 -5.45
N ASN A 165 -26.45 3.02 -4.95
CA ASN A 165 -26.83 2.86 -3.55
C ASN A 165 -25.84 1.98 -2.76
N GLY A 166 -24.87 1.34 -3.43
CA GLY A 166 -23.91 0.44 -2.79
C GLY A 166 -24.52 -0.92 -2.39
N GLU A 167 -25.63 -1.31 -3.00
CA GLU A 167 -26.34 -2.56 -2.73
C GLU A 167 -25.73 -3.75 -3.48
N GLY A 168 -24.98 -3.46 -4.56
CA GLY A 168 -24.26 -4.44 -5.36
C GLY A 168 -23.10 -5.04 -4.57
N LYS A 169 -23.27 -6.29 -4.12
CA LYS A 169 -22.19 -7.04 -3.47
C LYS A 169 -21.20 -7.57 -4.53
N VAL A 170 -19.99 -7.03 -4.52
CA VAL A 170 -18.86 -7.64 -5.23
C VAL A 170 -18.38 -8.85 -4.42
N THR A 171 -18.64 -10.06 -4.95
CA THR A 171 -18.23 -11.31 -4.31
C THR A 171 -16.76 -11.65 -4.59
N GLN A 172 -16.20 -11.15 -5.69
CA GLN A 172 -14.81 -11.38 -6.10
C GLN A 172 -14.18 -10.08 -6.60
N SER A 173 -13.15 -9.61 -5.91
CA SER A 173 -12.38 -8.43 -6.31
C SER A 173 -11.35 -8.79 -7.36
N THR A 174 -11.27 -7.98 -8.42
CA THR A 174 -10.24 -8.11 -9.47
C THR A 174 -9.03 -7.22 -9.22
N ILE A 175 -9.12 -6.34 -8.21
CA ILE A 175 -8.08 -5.40 -7.84
C ILE A 175 -7.00 -6.12 -7.01
N SER A 176 -5.73 -5.85 -7.33
CA SER A 176 -4.61 -6.38 -6.55
C SER A 176 -4.53 -5.74 -5.15
N ARG A 177 -4.10 -6.53 -4.16
CA ARG A 177 -3.87 -6.04 -2.77
C ARG A 177 -2.93 -4.84 -2.74
N PHE A 178 -1.85 -4.93 -3.51
CA PHE A 178 -0.85 -3.89 -3.73
C PHE A 178 -0.75 -3.67 -5.25
N ALA A 179 -1.55 -2.73 -5.78
CA ALA A 179 -1.84 -2.65 -7.21
C ALA A 179 -0.78 -1.87 -7.99
N CYS A 180 -0.40 -0.69 -7.51
CA CYS A 180 0.62 0.13 -8.16
C CYS A 180 1.34 1.03 -7.16
N ARG A 181 2.46 1.58 -7.62
CA ARG A 181 3.22 2.65 -6.97
C ARG A 181 3.21 3.87 -7.88
N ILE A 182 3.11 5.05 -7.28
CA ILE A 182 3.38 6.32 -7.93
C ILE A 182 4.62 6.90 -7.25
N LEU A 183 5.70 7.09 -8.02
CA LEU A 183 6.89 7.78 -7.55
C LEU A 183 6.89 9.19 -8.12
N ILE A 184 7.07 10.19 -7.27
CA ILE A 184 7.06 11.60 -7.64
C ILE A 184 8.40 12.23 -7.25
N HIS A 185 9.04 12.90 -8.20
CA HIS A 185 10.27 13.66 -7.94
C HIS A 185 10.00 14.82 -6.98
N ARG A 186 10.88 15.00 -5.99
CA ARG A 186 10.78 16.05 -4.96
C ARG A 186 11.31 17.40 -5.44
N ASN A 187 12.03 17.42 -6.56
CA ASN A 187 12.59 18.59 -7.22
C ASN A 187 11.55 19.28 -8.13
N PRO A 188 11.75 20.56 -8.49
CA PRO A 188 10.85 21.27 -9.40
C PRO A 188 10.63 20.51 -10.70
N ASN A 189 9.40 20.57 -11.23
CA ASN A 189 8.78 19.71 -12.25
C ASN A 189 8.00 18.51 -11.71
N TYR A 190 8.20 18.13 -10.43
CA TYR A 190 7.38 17.18 -9.66
C TYR A 190 6.90 15.97 -10.46
N THR A 191 7.79 15.43 -11.27
CA THR A 191 7.46 14.46 -12.30
C THR A 191 6.98 13.17 -11.65
N ALA A 192 5.74 12.76 -11.93
CA ALA A 192 5.17 11.54 -11.40
C ALA A 192 5.28 10.38 -12.41
N ARG A 193 5.55 9.18 -11.88
CA ARG A 193 5.67 7.94 -12.67
C ARG A 193 4.93 6.81 -12.00
N VAL A 194 4.17 6.06 -12.80
CA VAL A 194 3.44 4.87 -12.35
C VAL A 194 4.31 3.63 -12.55
N TYR A 195 4.28 2.73 -11.57
CA TYR A 195 4.87 1.40 -11.62
C TYR A 195 3.81 0.38 -11.25
N ALA A 196 3.76 -0.74 -11.96
CA ALA A 196 2.86 -1.81 -11.58
C ALA A 196 3.34 -2.51 -10.30
N ALA A 197 2.38 -3.08 -9.57
CA ALA A 197 2.51 -3.65 -8.22
C ALA A 197 2.92 -2.63 -7.15
N GLY A 198 2.65 -2.98 -5.90
CA GLY A 198 3.18 -2.30 -4.72
C GLY A 198 3.85 -3.29 -3.78
N PHE A 199 4.81 -2.80 -2.99
CA PHE A 199 5.47 -3.56 -1.96
C PHE A 199 4.49 -3.92 -0.84
N ASP A 200 4.54 -5.18 -0.41
CA ASP A 200 3.77 -5.67 0.71
C ASP A 200 4.36 -5.24 2.07
N SER A 201 3.79 -5.75 3.16
CA SER A 201 4.25 -5.45 4.52
C SER A 201 5.67 -5.98 4.81
N SER A 202 6.18 -6.90 3.98
CA SER A 202 7.56 -7.39 4.02
C SER A 202 8.48 -6.60 3.07
N ARG A 203 8.01 -5.49 2.50
CA ARG A 203 8.72 -4.65 1.52
C ARG A 203 9.08 -5.38 0.22
N ASN A 204 8.33 -6.44 -0.13
CA ASN A 204 8.59 -7.25 -1.31
C ASN A 204 7.46 -7.13 -2.35
N ILE A 205 7.83 -7.22 -3.63
CA ILE A 205 6.89 -7.49 -4.73
C ILE A 205 7.17 -8.88 -5.27
N PHE A 206 6.17 -9.75 -5.22
CA PHE A 206 6.31 -11.13 -5.69
C PHE A 206 5.67 -11.33 -7.07
N LEU A 207 6.48 -11.74 -8.05
CA LEU A 207 6.04 -12.23 -9.34
C LEU A 207 6.27 -13.74 -9.40
N GLY A 208 5.17 -14.51 -9.32
CA GLY A 208 5.22 -15.97 -9.37
C GLY A 208 5.59 -16.53 -10.74
N GLU A 209 5.72 -17.85 -10.81
CA GLU A 209 6.11 -18.59 -12.03
C GLU A 209 5.24 -18.22 -13.24
N LYS A 210 3.93 -18.09 -13.03
CA LYS A 210 2.94 -17.77 -14.09
C LYS A 210 2.93 -16.31 -14.55
N ALA A 211 3.63 -15.41 -13.86
CA ALA A 211 3.68 -14.01 -14.26
C ALA A 211 4.51 -13.84 -15.55
N THR A 212 4.09 -12.93 -16.44
CA THR A 212 4.89 -12.56 -17.61
C THR A 212 6.14 -11.82 -17.16
N LYS A 213 7.31 -12.39 -17.44
CA LYS A 213 8.63 -11.86 -17.06
C LYS A 213 9.57 -11.98 -18.25
N TRP A 214 10.49 -11.05 -18.39
CA TRP A 214 11.51 -11.10 -19.45
C TRP A 214 12.79 -10.47 -18.96
N GLN A 215 13.91 -10.88 -19.55
CA GLN A 215 15.21 -10.26 -19.34
C GLN A 215 15.69 -9.68 -20.67
N GLN A 216 16.14 -8.43 -20.65
CA GLN A 216 16.69 -7.74 -21.82
C GLN A 216 17.89 -6.90 -21.38
N ASN A 217 19.02 -7.05 -22.06
CA ASN A 217 20.27 -6.32 -21.77
C ASN A 217 20.72 -6.44 -20.30
N GLY A 218 20.57 -7.64 -19.72
CA GLY A 218 20.90 -7.90 -18.32
C GLY A 218 19.83 -7.44 -17.33
N GLU A 219 18.81 -6.69 -17.73
CA GLU A 219 17.75 -6.23 -16.83
C GLU A 219 16.51 -7.11 -16.92
N ILE A 220 16.01 -7.53 -15.76
CA ILE A 220 14.73 -8.24 -15.66
C ILE A 220 13.57 -7.26 -15.41
N ASP A 221 12.43 -7.55 -16.01
CA ASP A 221 11.16 -6.86 -15.76
C ASP A 221 9.99 -7.85 -15.89
N GLY A 222 8.79 -7.41 -15.54
CA GLY A 222 7.59 -8.23 -15.59
C GLY A 222 6.29 -7.45 -15.50
N LEU A 223 5.19 -8.13 -15.78
CA LEU A 223 3.83 -7.62 -15.65
C LEU A 223 3.12 -8.31 -14.49
N THR A 224 2.23 -7.59 -13.81
CA THR A 224 1.28 -8.18 -12.86
C THR A 224 0.24 -9.01 -13.60
N THR A 225 -0.44 -9.94 -12.93
CA THR A 225 -1.41 -10.84 -13.58
C THR A 225 -2.46 -10.09 -14.40
N ASN A 226 -3.13 -9.08 -13.81
CA ASN A 226 -4.21 -8.35 -14.48
C ASN A 226 -3.74 -7.06 -15.19
N GLY A 227 -2.52 -6.62 -14.94
CA GLY A 227 -1.92 -5.42 -15.52
C GLY A 227 -2.42 -4.10 -14.90
N ILE A 228 -1.55 -3.10 -14.89
CA ILE A 228 -1.92 -1.70 -14.59
C ILE A 228 -1.93 -0.95 -15.90
N LEU A 229 -3.07 -0.33 -16.24
CA LEU A 229 -3.20 0.41 -17.48
C LEU A 229 -3.22 1.91 -17.22
N ILE A 230 -2.63 2.66 -18.14
CA ILE A 230 -2.63 4.11 -18.16
C ILE A 230 -3.12 4.60 -19.53
N MET A 231 -3.81 5.73 -19.53
CA MET A 231 -4.23 6.44 -20.73
C MET A 231 -4.09 7.93 -20.47
N HIS A 232 -3.34 8.61 -21.32
CA HIS A 232 -3.29 10.07 -21.32
C HIS A 232 -4.29 10.59 -22.36
N PRO A 233 -5.36 11.28 -21.94
CA PRO A 233 -6.26 11.95 -22.88
C PRO A 233 -5.48 12.90 -23.78
N ARG A 234 -5.95 13.08 -25.01
CA ARG A 234 -5.39 14.09 -25.93
C ARG A 234 -6.18 15.37 -25.80
N ASN A 235 -5.53 16.49 -26.15
CA ASN A 235 -6.06 17.84 -26.04
C ASN A 235 -6.32 18.27 -24.58
N SER A 236 -6.92 19.45 -24.40
CA SER A 236 -7.29 19.95 -23.08
C SER A 236 -8.38 19.08 -22.46
N PHE A 237 -8.14 18.60 -21.24
CA PHE A 237 -9.13 17.88 -20.45
C PHE A 237 -10.38 18.74 -20.18
N CYS A 238 -10.18 20.04 -19.92
CA CYS A 238 -11.25 21.00 -19.70
C CYS A 238 -11.77 21.57 -21.01
N GLY A 239 -13.10 21.73 -21.13
CA GLY A 239 -13.74 22.39 -22.29
C GLY A 239 -14.34 21.45 -23.34
N GLY A 240 -14.43 20.14 -23.05
CA GLY A 240 -15.13 19.18 -23.93
C GLY A 240 -14.39 18.78 -25.20
N MET A 241 -13.17 19.29 -25.42
CA MET A 241 -12.33 18.99 -26.58
C MET A 241 -11.40 17.78 -26.37
N SER A 242 -11.48 17.14 -25.19
CA SER A 242 -10.65 16.00 -24.84
C SER A 242 -11.03 14.78 -25.67
N GLU A 243 -10.04 14.14 -26.27
CA GLU A 243 -10.21 12.85 -26.94
C GLU A 243 -9.58 11.73 -26.10
N PRO A 244 -10.13 10.50 -26.14
CA PRO A 244 -9.53 9.38 -25.45
C PRO A 244 -8.12 9.12 -26.02
N GLY A 245 -7.17 8.93 -25.09
CA GLY A 245 -5.85 8.45 -25.43
C GLY A 245 -5.84 6.98 -25.84
N ILE A 246 -4.65 6.44 -26.04
CA ILE A 246 -4.48 5.00 -26.22
C ILE A 246 -4.10 4.39 -24.88
N TRP A 247 -4.84 3.37 -24.46
CA TRP A 247 -4.47 2.57 -23.30
C TRP A 247 -3.13 1.86 -23.49
N ARG A 248 -2.31 1.91 -22.45
CA ARG A 248 -1.01 1.26 -22.36
C ARG A 248 -0.89 0.49 -21.07
N GLU A 249 -0.09 -0.56 -21.06
CA GLU A 249 0.21 -1.33 -19.86
C GLU A 249 1.55 -0.89 -19.27
N VAL A 250 1.59 -0.76 -17.95
CA VAL A 250 2.79 -0.41 -17.18
C VAL A 250 3.40 -1.67 -16.57
N SER A 251 4.72 -1.83 -16.70
CA SER A 251 5.44 -2.92 -16.06
C SER A 251 5.82 -2.63 -14.62
N VAL A 252 6.28 -3.65 -13.91
CA VAL A 252 6.74 -3.53 -12.52
C VAL A 252 8.00 -2.65 -12.43
N GLY A 253 8.84 -2.64 -13.47
CA GLY A 253 9.98 -1.74 -13.65
C GLY A 253 9.63 -0.35 -14.20
N GLY A 254 8.36 -0.05 -14.49
CA GLY A 254 7.92 1.26 -14.98
C GLY A 254 8.05 1.46 -16.49
N GLY A 255 8.30 0.38 -17.25
CA GLY A 255 8.23 0.41 -18.70
C GLY A 255 6.79 0.49 -19.22
N VAL A 256 6.59 1.13 -20.37
CA VAL A 256 5.28 1.29 -21.00
C VAL A 256 5.17 0.39 -22.24
N TYR A 257 4.08 -0.36 -22.31
CA TYR A 257 3.83 -1.38 -23.32
C TYR A 257 2.47 -1.18 -23.97
N ALA A 258 2.33 -1.65 -25.21
CA ALA A 258 1.01 -1.86 -25.80
C ALA A 258 0.20 -2.86 -24.96
N LEU A 259 -1.12 -2.87 -25.14
CA LEU A 259 -1.96 -3.86 -24.48
C LEU A 259 -1.61 -5.26 -24.95
N ARG A 260 -1.88 -6.24 -24.08
CA ARG A 260 -1.94 -7.65 -24.45
C ARG A 260 -3.15 -7.91 -25.34
N GLU A 261 -3.19 -9.09 -25.97
CA GLU A 261 -4.34 -9.51 -26.79
C GLU A 261 -5.66 -9.52 -26.01
N SER A 262 -5.60 -9.87 -24.72
CA SER A 262 -6.71 -9.85 -23.78
C SER A 262 -6.21 -9.60 -22.36
N ARG A 263 -7.10 -9.18 -21.46
CA ARG A 263 -6.74 -9.00 -20.05
C ARG A 263 -6.17 -10.32 -19.48
N SER A 264 -5.05 -10.21 -18.79
CA SER A 264 -4.37 -11.32 -18.15
C SER A 264 -3.76 -12.37 -19.09
N ALA A 265 -3.71 -12.12 -20.40
CA ALA A 265 -2.98 -12.96 -21.35
C ALA A 265 -1.49 -13.05 -20.98
N PRO A 266 -0.80 -14.19 -21.22
CA PRO A 266 0.57 -14.38 -20.80
C PRO A 266 1.59 -13.60 -21.64
N GLN A 267 1.19 -13.15 -22.83
CA GLN A 267 2.07 -12.41 -23.75
C GLN A 267 2.02 -10.91 -23.49
N LYS A 268 3.20 -10.30 -23.29
CA LYS A 268 3.34 -8.85 -23.16
C LYS A 268 3.14 -8.16 -24.51
N GLY A 269 2.63 -6.94 -24.49
CA GLY A 269 2.62 -6.09 -25.68
C GLY A 269 4.01 -5.62 -26.11
N LEU A 270 4.06 -4.91 -27.24
CA LEU A 270 5.29 -4.27 -27.72
C LEU A 270 5.70 -3.13 -26.79
N LYS A 271 7.00 -2.99 -26.54
CA LYS A 271 7.54 -1.88 -25.76
C LYS A 271 7.33 -0.59 -26.54
N VAL A 272 6.80 0.43 -25.86
CA VAL A 272 6.58 1.74 -26.44
C VAL A 272 7.67 2.67 -25.91
N ASN A 273 8.49 3.22 -26.81
CA ASN A 273 9.49 4.22 -26.46
C ASN A 273 8.80 5.57 -26.26
N MET A 274 8.10 5.75 -25.14
CA MET A 274 7.57 7.03 -24.73
C MET A 274 7.96 7.31 -23.28
N LYS A 275 8.53 8.50 -23.04
CA LYS A 275 8.75 9.03 -21.69
C LYS A 275 7.42 9.59 -21.19
N PHE A 276 6.52 8.73 -20.73
CA PHE A 276 5.32 9.22 -20.05
C PHE A 276 5.63 9.54 -18.59
N CYS A 277 5.29 10.76 -18.22
CA CYS A 277 5.11 11.18 -16.84
C CYS A 277 3.62 11.48 -16.69
N ILE A 278 3.03 11.03 -15.58
CA ILE A 278 1.68 11.43 -15.19
C ILE A 278 1.71 12.79 -14.50
#